data_AF-A0A952IYG1-F1
#
_entry.id   AF-A0A952IYG1-F1
#
_cell.length_a   1.000
_cell.length_b   1.000
_cell.length_c   1.000
_cell.angle_alpha   90.00
_cell.angle_beta   90.00
_cell.angle_gamma   90.00
#
_symmetry.space_group_name_H-M   'P 1'
#
loop_
_entity.id
_entity.type
_entity.pdbx_description
1 polymer ?
#
loop_
_entity_poly.entity_id
_entity_poly.type
_entity_poly.pdbx_seq_one_letter_code
_entity_poly.pdbx_strand_id
1 'polypeptide(L)'
;AQNLLTATVRRFAGYCQLHDIKLIKNNFEMEYQSNIPFQVGLAGSSAIIIAGLRAMMKYYSVSIGAQELANLALAVETDELGIKGGLQDRVAQVYQGLVAMDFNREFMQRDGYGHYRWLDEKKLSGLYIAYSNRLAESSNVFHSDIRQRFEDGNPEFSQAIEGWKQLVDQGIQCIERQDNETLASLINQNFDYRAALYDVGPDNLLMIRIARQAGASAKFAGSGGAIIGTCVDENMYQRLAEKLGAIDVVVFRPEVAGRYPDLLT
;
A
#
# COMPACT_ATOMS: atom_id res chain seq x y z
N ALA A 1 -16.09 2.91 11.22
CA ALA A 1 -16.23 2.60 9.78
C ALA A 1 -17.47 3.21 9.12
N GLN A 2 -18.58 3.42 9.84
CA GLN A 2 -19.78 4.13 9.34
C GLN A 2 -19.46 5.52 8.70
N ASN A 3 -18.38 6.17 9.17
CA ASN A 3 -17.90 7.43 8.59
C ASN A 3 -17.21 7.27 7.22
N LEU A 4 -16.58 6.12 6.90
CA LEU A 4 -15.81 5.96 5.66
C LEU A 4 -16.72 5.92 4.42
N LEU A 5 -17.76 5.07 4.45
CA LEU A 5 -18.71 5.01 3.34
C LEU A 5 -19.50 6.31 3.19
N THR A 6 -19.92 6.93 4.30
CA THR A 6 -20.60 8.22 4.27
C THR A 6 -19.73 9.32 3.66
N ALA A 7 -18.46 9.41 4.06
CA ALA A 7 -17.49 10.33 3.47
C ALA A 7 -17.25 10.02 1.98
N THR A 8 -17.17 8.74 1.63
CA THR A 8 -17.02 8.28 0.24
C THR A 8 -18.19 8.75 -0.63
N VAL A 9 -19.43 8.55 -0.17
CA VAL A 9 -20.65 8.98 -0.88
C VAL A 9 -20.68 10.50 -1.04
N ARG A 10 -20.38 11.25 0.03
CA ARG A 10 -20.35 12.72 -0.02
C ARG A 10 -19.31 13.20 -1.03
N ARG A 11 -18.11 12.64 -0.99
CA ARG A 11 -17.03 13.02 -1.89
C ARG A 11 -17.33 12.68 -3.34
N PHE A 12 -17.90 11.51 -3.60
CA PHE A 12 -18.37 11.11 -4.93
C PHE A 12 -19.44 12.08 -5.47
N ALA A 13 -20.42 12.46 -4.64
CA ALA A 13 -21.43 13.45 -5.02
C ALA A 13 -20.80 14.82 -5.33
N GLY A 14 -19.82 15.25 -4.53
CA GLY A 14 -19.05 16.47 -4.78
C GLY A 14 -18.27 16.43 -6.10
N TYR A 15 -17.62 15.30 -6.42
CA TYR A 15 -16.99 15.08 -7.74
C TYR A 15 -18.01 15.21 -8.87
N CYS A 16 -19.17 14.54 -8.75
CA CYS A 16 -20.20 14.62 -9.78
C CYS A 16 -20.72 16.05 -9.97
N GLN A 17 -20.89 16.81 -8.89
CA GLN A 17 -21.29 18.22 -8.96
C GLN A 17 -20.23 19.09 -9.66
N LEU A 18 -18.95 18.89 -9.35
CA LEU A 18 -17.84 19.64 -9.95
C LEU A 18 -17.71 19.37 -11.46
N HIS A 19 -18.07 18.17 -11.91
CA HIS A 19 -17.98 17.73 -13.30
C HIS A 19 -19.33 17.79 -14.06
N ASP A 20 -20.33 18.49 -13.52
CA ASP A 20 -21.68 18.63 -14.10
C ASP A 20 -22.40 17.31 -14.40
N ILE A 21 -22.08 16.25 -13.64
CA ILE A 21 -22.67 14.91 -13.75
C ILE A 21 -23.97 14.87 -12.93
N LYS A 22 -25.10 14.71 -13.61
CA LYS A 22 -26.42 14.63 -12.96
C LYS A 22 -26.64 13.26 -12.33
N LEU A 23 -26.66 13.23 -10.99
CA LEU A 23 -27.04 12.04 -10.23
C LEU A 23 -28.56 11.91 -10.14
N ILE A 24 -29.08 10.71 -10.37
CA ILE A 24 -30.49 10.40 -10.17
C ILE A 24 -30.79 10.40 -8.66
N LYS A 25 -31.83 11.09 -8.23
CA LYS A 25 -32.25 11.11 -6.82
C LYS A 25 -32.98 9.81 -6.45
N ASN A 26 -32.21 8.83 -6.01
CA ASN A 26 -32.71 7.57 -5.46
C ASN A 26 -32.07 7.29 -4.10
N ASN A 27 -32.83 6.69 -3.20
CA ASN A 27 -32.30 6.13 -1.96
C ASN A 27 -31.60 4.81 -2.26
N PHE A 28 -30.57 4.49 -1.48
CA PHE A 28 -29.87 3.22 -1.51
C PHE A 28 -29.31 2.89 -0.13
N GLU A 29 -28.97 1.62 0.07
CA GLU A 29 -28.22 1.13 1.22
C GLU A 29 -26.86 0.63 0.74
N MET A 30 -25.82 0.86 1.55
CA MET A 30 -24.47 0.43 1.24
C MET A 30 -23.84 -0.23 2.46
N GLU A 31 -23.48 -1.49 2.30
CA GLU A 31 -22.77 -2.28 3.30
C GLU A 31 -21.43 -2.75 2.72
N TYR A 32 -20.49 -3.09 3.59
CA TYR A 32 -19.21 -3.65 3.17
C TYR A 32 -18.82 -4.82 4.07
N GLN A 33 -18.10 -5.77 3.48
CA GLN A 33 -17.40 -6.83 4.19
C GLN A 33 -15.93 -6.82 3.74
N SER A 34 -15.01 -7.05 4.67
CA SER A 34 -13.58 -7.06 4.39
C SER A 34 -12.93 -8.29 5.02
N ASN A 35 -12.05 -8.94 4.26
CA ASN A 35 -11.12 -9.95 4.76
C ASN A 35 -9.73 -9.36 5.05
N ILE A 36 -9.50 -8.06 4.80
CA ILE A 36 -8.25 -7.38 5.16
C ILE A 36 -8.23 -7.24 6.69
N PRO A 37 -7.20 -7.75 7.39
CA PRO A 37 -7.11 -7.66 8.83
C PRO A 37 -7.06 -6.20 9.29
N PHE A 38 -7.71 -5.92 10.42
CA PHE A 38 -7.90 -4.56 10.87
C PHE A 38 -6.59 -3.95 11.41
N GLN A 39 -6.21 -2.78 10.90
CA GLN A 39 -5.11 -1.96 11.41
C GLN A 39 -3.71 -2.61 11.42
N VAL A 40 -3.45 -3.61 10.58
CA VAL A 40 -2.11 -4.24 10.47
C VAL A 40 -1.25 -3.69 9.32
N GLY A 41 -1.54 -2.47 8.84
CA GLY A 41 -0.77 -1.85 7.76
C GLY A 41 -0.99 -2.43 6.36
N LEU A 42 -2.09 -3.14 6.12
CA LEU A 42 -2.48 -3.72 4.81
C LEU A 42 -3.52 -2.87 4.05
N ALA A 43 -3.56 -1.55 4.29
CA ALA A 43 -4.37 -0.60 3.53
C ALA A 43 -5.90 -0.88 3.53
N GLY A 44 -6.46 -1.38 4.64
CA GLY A 44 -7.88 -1.73 4.73
C GLY A 44 -8.85 -0.55 4.58
N SER A 45 -8.51 0.63 5.11
CA SER A 45 -9.37 1.84 5.03
C SER A 45 -9.56 2.30 3.58
N SER A 46 -8.46 2.46 2.85
CA SER A 46 -8.46 2.84 1.44
C SER A 46 -9.16 1.79 0.57
N ALA A 47 -9.02 0.50 0.88
CA ALA A 47 -9.72 -0.56 0.15
C ALA A 47 -11.24 -0.43 0.25
N ILE A 48 -11.76 -0.10 1.45
CA ILE A 48 -13.20 0.15 1.66
C ILE A 48 -13.66 1.38 0.86
N ILE A 49 -12.87 2.45 0.86
CA ILE A 49 -13.16 3.66 0.09
C ILE A 49 -13.20 3.36 -1.41
N ILE A 50 -12.20 2.68 -1.95
CA ILE A 50 -12.13 2.31 -3.37
C ILE A 50 -13.28 1.38 -3.77
N ALA A 51 -13.64 0.42 -2.93
CA ALA A 51 -14.80 -0.43 -3.15
C ALA A 51 -16.10 0.39 -3.18
N GLY A 52 -16.26 1.33 -2.24
CA GLY A 52 -17.39 2.26 -2.20
C GLY A 52 -17.47 3.14 -3.46
N LEU A 53 -16.36 3.74 -3.89
CA LEU A 53 -16.32 4.55 -5.11
C LEU A 53 -16.66 3.73 -6.36
N ARG A 54 -16.10 2.52 -6.51
CA ARG A 54 -16.43 1.62 -7.62
C ARG A 54 -17.91 1.22 -7.62
N ALA A 55 -18.49 0.97 -6.44
CA ALA A 55 -19.92 0.70 -6.31
C ALA A 55 -20.76 1.90 -6.74
N MET A 56 -20.39 3.12 -6.36
CA MET A 56 -21.08 4.36 -6.76
C MET A 56 -20.96 4.63 -8.25
N MET A 57 -19.77 4.45 -8.83
CA MET A 57 -19.53 4.54 -10.27
C MET A 57 -20.45 3.59 -11.04
N LYS A 58 -20.55 2.33 -10.61
CA LYS A 58 -21.45 1.34 -11.22
C LYS A 58 -22.92 1.71 -11.04
N TYR A 59 -23.33 2.08 -9.83
CA TYR A 59 -24.72 2.38 -9.49
C TYR A 59 -25.26 3.59 -10.27
N TYR A 60 -24.44 4.64 -10.42
CA TYR A 60 -24.81 5.86 -11.14
C TYR A 60 -24.36 5.88 -12.61
N SER A 61 -23.72 4.81 -13.09
CA SER A 61 -23.13 4.73 -14.44
C SER A 61 -22.18 5.90 -14.75
N VAL A 62 -21.34 6.24 -13.77
CA VAL A 62 -20.31 7.28 -13.88
C VAL A 62 -18.96 6.63 -14.14
N SER A 63 -18.24 7.12 -15.14
CA SER A 63 -16.84 6.75 -15.39
C SER A 63 -15.91 7.80 -14.81
N ILE A 64 -14.87 7.36 -14.11
CA ILE A 64 -13.81 8.18 -13.52
C ILE A 64 -12.49 7.51 -13.90
N GLY A 65 -11.56 8.29 -14.48
CA GLY A 65 -10.26 7.76 -14.88
C GLY A 65 -9.46 7.25 -13.69
N ALA A 66 -8.59 6.26 -13.90
CA ALA A 66 -7.83 5.60 -12.83
C ALA A 66 -7.02 6.59 -11.96
N GLN A 67 -6.37 7.58 -12.56
CA GLN A 67 -5.61 8.60 -11.84
C GLN A 67 -6.53 9.46 -10.96
N GLU A 68 -7.65 9.92 -11.52
CA GLU A 68 -8.64 10.72 -10.81
C GLU A 68 -9.30 9.93 -9.68
N LEU A 69 -9.59 8.65 -9.90
CA LEU A 69 -10.17 7.77 -8.88
C LEU A 69 -9.22 7.57 -7.69
N ALA A 70 -7.91 7.44 -7.95
CA ALA A 70 -6.91 7.33 -6.89
C ALA A 70 -6.82 8.64 -6.08
N ASN A 71 -6.85 9.79 -6.75
CA ASN A 71 -6.89 11.10 -6.11
C ASN A 71 -8.18 11.32 -5.30
N LEU A 72 -9.33 10.93 -5.85
CA LEU A 72 -10.63 11.02 -5.21
C LEU A 72 -10.65 10.21 -3.90
N ALA A 73 -10.10 9.00 -3.93
CA ALA A 73 -10.00 8.14 -2.75
C ALA A 73 -9.03 8.66 -1.68
N LEU A 74 -8.00 9.42 -2.07
CA LEU A 74 -7.17 10.15 -1.11
C LEU A 74 -7.96 11.31 -0.49
N ALA A 75 -8.69 12.08 -1.30
CA ALA A 75 -9.50 13.21 -0.84
C ALA A 75 -10.63 12.81 0.13
N VAL A 76 -11.10 11.56 0.08
CA VAL A 76 -12.01 11.01 1.11
C VAL A 76 -11.33 10.93 2.47
N GLU A 77 -10.06 10.54 2.55
CA GLU A 77 -9.36 10.50 3.84
C GLU A 77 -8.89 11.88 4.28
N THR A 78 -8.30 12.66 3.39
CA THR A 78 -7.64 13.92 3.75
C THR A 78 -8.64 15.00 4.12
N ASP A 79 -9.63 15.29 3.27
CA ASP A 79 -10.47 16.48 3.48
C ASP A 79 -11.84 16.18 4.08
N GLU A 80 -12.33 14.93 4.03
CA GLU A 80 -13.56 14.57 4.76
C GLU A 80 -13.27 14.06 6.18
N LEU A 81 -12.14 13.38 6.39
CA LEU A 81 -11.82 12.71 7.64
C LEU A 81 -10.59 13.28 8.36
N GLY A 82 -9.85 14.20 7.74
CA GLY A 82 -8.64 14.79 8.33
C GLY A 82 -7.49 13.80 8.50
N ILE A 83 -7.52 12.66 7.82
CA ILE A 83 -6.52 11.60 7.93
C ILE A 83 -5.37 11.91 6.97
N LYS A 84 -4.14 11.95 7.48
CA LYS A 84 -2.94 12.11 6.64
C LYS A 84 -2.62 10.77 5.97
N GLY A 85 -2.44 10.78 4.65
CA GLY A 85 -2.10 9.60 3.86
C GLY A 85 -1.33 9.95 2.59
N GLY A 86 -0.69 8.94 2.00
CA GLY A 86 -0.06 9.04 0.68
C GLY A 86 -0.92 8.40 -0.42
N LEU A 87 -0.53 8.62 -1.68
CA LEU A 87 -1.25 8.07 -2.84
C LEU A 87 -1.02 6.57 -3.08
N GLN A 88 0.09 6.01 -2.59
CA GLN A 88 0.54 4.65 -2.96
C GLN A 88 -0.53 3.56 -2.78
N ASP A 89 -1.25 3.56 -1.65
CA ASP A 89 -2.29 2.57 -1.37
C ASP A 89 -3.44 2.66 -2.39
N ARG A 90 -3.84 3.89 -2.72
CA ARG A 90 -4.94 4.17 -3.64
C ARG A 90 -4.56 3.77 -5.04
N VAL A 91 -3.36 4.15 -5.48
CA VAL A 91 -2.84 3.78 -6.80
C VAL A 91 -2.79 2.26 -6.93
N ALA A 92 -2.22 1.55 -5.96
CA ALA A 92 -2.17 0.09 -5.97
C ALA A 92 -3.57 -0.55 -6.08
N GLN A 93 -4.53 -0.07 -5.30
CA GLN A 93 -5.89 -0.63 -5.27
C GLN A 93 -6.71 -0.30 -6.53
N VAL A 94 -6.54 0.90 -7.09
CA VAL A 94 -7.20 1.33 -8.33
C VAL A 94 -6.64 0.57 -9.53
N TYR A 95 -5.32 0.52 -9.67
CA TYR A 95 -4.64 -0.05 -10.82
C TYR A 95 -4.64 -1.59 -10.79
N GLN A 96 -4.64 -2.18 -9.59
CA GLN A 96 -4.44 -3.61 -9.36
C GLN A 96 -3.15 -4.16 -10.00
N GLY A 97 -2.85 -5.44 -9.79
CA GLY A 97 -1.59 -6.04 -10.24
C GLY A 97 -0.37 -5.51 -9.50
N LEU A 98 0.79 -5.64 -10.15
CA LEU A 98 2.07 -5.11 -9.68
C LEU A 98 2.35 -3.77 -10.38
N VAL A 99 2.47 -2.69 -9.61
CA VAL A 99 2.56 -1.33 -10.14
C VAL A 99 3.83 -0.64 -9.64
N ALA A 100 4.67 -0.19 -10.57
CA ALA A 100 5.73 0.77 -10.30
C ALA A 100 5.13 2.19 -10.31
N MET A 101 5.43 2.98 -9.28
CA MET A 101 4.85 4.30 -9.08
C MET A 101 5.94 5.35 -8.97
N ASP A 102 5.86 6.39 -9.79
CA ASP A 102 6.73 7.56 -9.74
C ASP A 102 5.91 8.80 -9.35
N PHE A 103 6.18 9.32 -8.16
CA PHE A 103 5.58 10.52 -7.59
C PHE A 103 6.48 11.75 -7.74
N ASN A 104 7.33 11.79 -8.77
CA ASN A 104 8.16 12.94 -9.10
C ASN A 104 7.34 14.25 -9.09
N ARG A 105 7.94 15.30 -8.51
CA ARG A 105 7.27 16.57 -8.21
C ARG A 105 6.80 17.28 -9.48
N GLU A 106 7.60 17.25 -10.54
CA GLU A 106 7.27 17.91 -11.79
C GLU A 106 6.03 17.29 -12.44
N PHE A 107 5.91 15.95 -12.45
CA PHE A 107 4.71 15.27 -12.97
C PHE A 107 3.49 15.57 -12.12
N MET A 108 3.63 15.45 -10.80
CA MET A 108 2.54 15.72 -9.85
C MET A 108 2.01 17.16 -9.98
N GLN A 109 2.88 18.16 -10.22
CA GLN A 109 2.47 19.56 -10.38
C GLN A 109 1.85 19.84 -11.76
N ARG A 110 2.36 19.21 -12.81
CA ARG A 110 1.89 19.40 -14.19
C ARG A 110 0.55 18.72 -14.44
N ASP A 111 0.42 17.47 -14.02
CA ASP A 111 -0.68 16.59 -14.42
C ASP A 111 -1.67 16.31 -13.26
N GLY A 112 -1.29 16.62 -12.02
CA GLY A 112 -2.08 16.33 -10.82
C GLY A 112 -2.01 14.87 -10.35
N TYR A 113 -1.17 14.05 -10.98
CA TYR A 113 -0.93 12.64 -10.63
C TYR A 113 0.49 12.20 -11.00
N GLY A 114 0.89 11.04 -10.50
CA GLY A 114 2.19 10.43 -10.77
C GLY A 114 2.18 9.54 -12.01
N HIS A 115 3.36 9.08 -12.44
CA HIS A 115 3.46 8.09 -13.51
C HIS A 115 3.38 6.68 -12.93
N TYR A 116 2.45 5.89 -13.44
CA TYR A 116 2.18 4.54 -12.94
C TYR A 116 2.32 3.52 -14.07
N ARG A 117 3.17 2.51 -13.87
CA ARG A 117 3.46 1.47 -14.87
C ARG A 117 3.21 0.09 -14.27
N TRP A 118 2.40 -0.73 -14.92
CA TRP A 118 2.30 -2.14 -14.57
C TRP A 118 3.60 -2.87 -14.90
N LEU A 119 4.08 -3.64 -13.93
CA LEU A 119 5.08 -4.67 -14.12
C LEU A 119 4.40 -6.00 -14.37
N ASP A 120 5.15 -6.98 -14.86
CA ASP A 120 4.66 -8.35 -15.04
C ASP A 120 4.71 -9.07 -13.68
N GLU A 121 3.55 -9.25 -13.06
CA GLU A 121 3.43 -9.91 -11.76
C GLU A 121 3.90 -11.37 -11.79
N LYS A 122 3.91 -12.03 -12.96
CA LYS A 122 4.38 -13.42 -13.09
C LYS A 122 5.89 -13.55 -12.89
N LYS A 123 6.63 -12.45 -13.03
CA LYS A 123 8.08 -12.41 -12.76
C LYS A 123 8.39 -12.30 -11.27
N LEU A 124 7.41 -11.94 -10.45
CA LEU A 124 7.55 -11.90 -9.00
C LEU A 124 7.17 -13.27 -8.43
N SER A 125 8.14 -13.97 -7.83
CA SER A 125 7.95 -15.32 -7.30
C SER A 125 8.34 -15.42 -5.84
N GLY A 126 7.79 -16.42 -5.14
CA GLY A 126 8.15 -16.70 -3.75
C GLY A 126 7.64 -15.68 -2.73
N LEU A 127 6.69 -14.81 -3.09
CA LEU A 127 6.16 -13.78 -2.21
C LEU A 127 5.41 -14.42 -1.02
N TYR A 128 5.60 -13.86 0.17
CA TYR A 128 4.75 -14.12 1.33
C TYR A 128 4.36 -12.79 2.00
N ILE A 129 3.24 -12.82 2.71
CA ILE A 129 2.83 -11.78 3.64
C ILE A 129 2.67 -12.43 5.01
N ALA A 130 3.09 -11.71 6.04
CA ALA A 130 2.83 -12.10 7.41
C ALA A 130 2.37 -10.92 8.26
N TYR A 131 1.43 -11.13 9.18
CA TYR A 131 0.92 -10.07 10.04
C TYR A 131 0.60 -10.55 11.45
N SER A 132 0.72 -9.64 12.42
CA SER A 132 0.36 -9.88 13.82
C SER A 132 -0.92 -9.14 14.17
N ASN A 133 -1.94 -9.88 14.65
CA ASN A 133 -3.16 -9.27 15.18
C ASN A 133 -2.92 -8.46 16.45
N ARG A 134 -1.80 -8.69 17.16
CA ARG A 134 -1.44 -7.96 18.39
C ARG A 134 -0.90 -6.56 18.10
N LEU A 135 -0.33 -6.35 16.91
CA LEU A 135 0.27 -5.09 16.48
C LEU A 135 -0.68 -4.22 15.68
N ALA A 136 -1.99 -4.45 15.84
CA ALA A 136 -3.02 -3.59 15.28
C ALA A 136 -2.98 -2.23 15.99
N GLU A 137 -2.21 -1.30 15.42
CA GLU A 137 -2.20 0.09 15.84
C GLU A 137 -2.82 0.96 14.75
N SER A 138 -3.62 1.96 15.14
CA SER A 138 -4.06 2.96 14.17
C SER A 138 -2.82 3.67 13.61
N SER A 139 -2.71 3.76 12.29
CA SER A 139 -1.65 4.48 11.55
C SER A 139 -1.46 5.94 12.01
N ASN A 140 -2.37 6.46 12.84
CA ASN A 140 -2.34 7.78 13.45
C ASN A 140 -1.37 7.91 14.65
N VAL A 141 -0.80 6.81 15.18
CA VAL A 141 0.11 6.84 16.34
C VAL A 141 1.59 6.81 15.94
N PHE A 142 1.91 6.89 14.65
CA PHE A 142 3.27 7.27 14.25
C PHE A 142 3.49 8.76 14.51
N HIS A 143 3.95 9.08 15.73
CA HIS A 143 4.47 10.38 16.16
C HIS A 143 5.81 10.72 15.48
N SER A 144 5.89 10.48 14.18
CA SER A 144 7.11 10.66 13.43
C SER A 144 7.02 11.99 12.68
N ASP A 145 7.84 12.95 13.09
CA ASP A 145 8.01 14.27 12.48
C ASP A 145 8.72 14.20 11.10
N ILE A 146 8.44 13.13 10.33
CA ILE A 146 9.16 12.72 9.12
C ILE A 146 9.12 13.82 8.07
N ARG A 147 7.91 14.33 7.85
CA ARG A 147 7.67 15.37 6.87
C ARG A 147 8.45 16.62 7.23
N GLN A 148 8.43 17.04 8.49
CA GLN A 148 9.16 18.20 8.96
C GLN A 148 10.67 17.97 8.85
N ARG A 149 11.21 16.82 9.28
CA ARG A 149 12.65 16.50 9.14
C ARG A 149 13.13 16.56 7.70
N PHE A 150 12.30 16.12 6.75
CA PHE A 150 12.59 16.26 5.33
C PHE A 150 12.52 17.72 4.87
N GLU A 151 11.48 18.46 5.24
CA GLU A 151 11.28 19.87 4.92
C GLU A 151 12.39 20.77 5.52
N ASP A 152 12.94 20.39 6.68
CA ASP A 152 14.06 21.02 7.37
C ASP A 152 15.42 20.69 6.73
N GLY A 153 15.45 19.82 5.71
CA GLY A 153 16.66 19.46 4.97
C GLY A 153 17.63 18.59 5.77
N ASN A 154 17.13 17.74 6.68
CA ASN A 154 17.98 16.82 7.44
C ASN A 154 18.83 15.95 6.46
N PRO A 155 20.18 15.98 6.54
CA PRO A 155 21.02 15.27 5.58
C PRO A 155 20.87 13.75 5.61
N GLU A 156 20.76 13.15 6.80
CA GLU A 156 20.58 11.71 6.97
C GLU A 156 19.27 11.24 6.32
N PHE A 157 18.20 12.02 6.54
CA PHE A 157 16.90 11.76 5.96
C PHE A 157 16.90 11.91 4.43
N SER A 158 17.56 12.95 3.93
CA SER A 158 17.70 13.20 2.48
C SER A 158 18.48 12.08 1.80
N GLN A 159 19.57 11.61 2.43
CA GLN A 159 20.36 10.49 1.93
C GLN A 159 19.56 9.18 1.91
N ALA A 160 18.78 8.91 2.95
CA ALA A 160 17.93 7.72 2.99
C ALA A 160 16.83 7.74 1.92
N ILE A 161 16.23 8.90 1.65
CA ILE A 161 15.26 9.09 0.56
C ILE A 161 15.88 8.77 -0.79
N GLU A 162 17.09 9.25 -1.05
CA GLU A 162 17.82 8.94 -2.28
C GLU A 162 18.17 7.45 -2.36
N GLY A 163 18.61 6.85 -1.25
CA GLY A 163 18.83 5.41 -1.15
C GLY A 163 17.57 4.59 -1.47
N TRP A 164 16.41 4.97 -0.93
CA TRP A 164 15.15 4.27 -1.24
C TRP A 164 14.77 4.36 -2.71
N LYS A 165 14.97 5.52 -3.37
CA LYS A 165 14.73 5.66 -4.81
C LYS A 165 15.60 4.70 -5.61
N GLN A 166 16.89 4.65 -5.30
CA GLN A 166 17.83 3.74 -5.96
C GLN A 166 17.46 2.27 -5.73
N LEU A 167 17.02 1.90 -4.53
CA LEU A 167 16.54 0.55 -4.24
C LEU A 167 15.30 0.19 -5.06
N VAL A 168 14.39 1.15 -5.30
CA VAL A 168 13.21 0.92 -6.15
C VAL A 168 13.62 0.67 -7.60
N ASP A 169 14.50 1.49 -8.16
CA ASP A 169 14.98 1.33 -9.54
C ASP A 169 15.69 -0.01 -9.74
N GLN A 170 16.56 -0.38 -8.80
CA GLN A 170 17.24 -1.68 -8.81
C GLN A 170 16.26 -2.84 -8.62
N GLY A 171 15.27 -2.70 -7.73
CA GLY A 171 14.25 -3.70 -7.48
C GLY A 171 13.40 -3.99 -8.71
N ILE A 172 13.03 -2.95 -9.47
CA ILE A 172 12.32 -3.09 -10.75
C ILE A 172 13.18 -3.89 -11.74
N GLN A 173 14.47 -3.58 -11.86
CA GLN A 173 15.38 -4.34 -12.74
C GLN A 173 15.52 -5.80 -12.31
N CYS A 174 15.59 -6.07 -11.00
CA CYS A 174 15.66 -7.43 -10.46
C CYS A 174 14.38 -8.22 -10.81
N ILE A 175 13.21 -7.61 -10.67
CA ILE A 175 11.93 -8.24 -11.07
C ILE A 175 11.94 -8.52 -12.58
N GLU A 176 12.33 -7.56 -13.40
CA GLU A 176 12.34 -7.72 -14.86
C GLU A 176 13.28 -8.84 -15.34
N ARG A 177 14.41 -9.03 -14.64
CA ARG A 177 15.43 -10.06 -14.88
C ARG A 177 15.22 -11.36 -14.09
N GLN A 178 14.21 -11.41 -13.21
CA GLN A 178 13.97 -12.51 -12.26
C GLN A 178 15.17 -12.84 -11.36
N ASP A 179 15.94 -11.81 -10.99
CA ASP A 179 17.03 -11.91 -10.02
C ASP A 179 16.47 -11.88 -8.59
N ASN A 180 15.95 -13.03 -8.17
CA ASN A 180 15.29 -13.19 -6.87
C ASN A 180 16.24 -13.03 -5.68
N GLU A 181 17.54 -13.36 -5.85
CA GLU A 181 18.54 -13.26 -4.79
C GLU A 181 18.86 -11.79 -4.50
N THR A 182 19.16 -11.01 -5.55
CA THR A 182 19.40 -9.58 -5.39
C THR A 182 18.14 -8.89 -4.89
N LEU A 183 16.95 -9.22 -5.41
CA LEU A 183 15.68 -8.67 -4.93
C LEU A 183 15.48 -8.91 -3.43
N ALA A 184 15.78 -10.12 -2.93
CA ALA A 184 15.70 -10.45 -1.51
C ALA A 184 16.65 -9.57 -0.66
N SER A 185 17.86 -9.31 -1.15
CA SER A 185 18.81 -8.40 -0.51
C SER A 185 18.30 -6.96 -0.48
N LEU A 186 17.76 -6.45 -1.59
CA LEU A 186 17.20 -5.09 -1.67
C LEU A 186 15.97 -4.91 -0.77
N ILE A 187 15.13 -5.94 -0.63
CA ILE A 187 14.02 -5.94 0.33
C ILE A 187 14.53 -5.75 1.75
N ASN A 188 15.59 -6.47 2.14
CA ASN A 188 16.18 -6.33 3.47
C ASN A 188 16.78 -4.93 3.68
N GLN A 189 17.57 -4.45 2.71
CA GLN A 189 18.18 -3.11 2.78
C GLN A 189 17.15 -1.99 2.88
N ASN A 190 16.00 -2.12 2.19
CA ASN A 190 14.91 -1.16 2.28
C ASN A 190 14.38 -1.02 3.71
N PHE A 191 14.24 -2.14 4.43
CA PHE A 191 13.86 -2.13 5.84
C PHE A 191 14.97 -1.57 6.73
N ASP A 192 16.24 -1.89 6.43
CA ASP A 192 17.36 -1.44 7.26
C ASP A 192 17.50 0.09 7.24
N TYR A 193 17.27 0.74 6.09
CA TYR A 193 17.14 2.20 6.00
C TYR A 193 16.00 2.74 6.85
N ARG A 194 14.85 2.05 6.88
CA ARG A 194 13.72 2.42 7.74
C ARG A 194 14.10 2.32 9.21
N ALA A 195 14.65 1.18 9.64
CA ALA A 195 15.03 0.96 11.03
C ALA A 195 16.16 1.89 11.51
N ALA A 196 17.00 2.41 10.61
CA ALA A 196 18.02 3.41 10.94
C ALA A 196 17.43 4.79 11.25
N LEU A 197 16.28 5.14 10.64
CA LEU A 197 15.66 6.46 10.77
C LEU A 197 14.52 6.53 11.79
N TYR A 198 13.91 5.39 12.10
CA TYR A 198 12.71 5.32 12.92
C TYR A 198 12.85 4.26 14.00
N ASP A 199 12.27 4.54 15.17
CA ASP A 199 11.90 3.48 16.07
C ASP A 199 10.74 2.69 15.44
N VAL A 200 11.02 1.46 15.07
CA VAL A 200 10.06 0.54 14.45
C VAL A 200 9.37 -0.34 15.50
N GLY A 201 9.76 -0.26 16.77
CA GLY A 201 9.22 -1.04 17.87
C GLY A 201 9.78 -2.48 17.95
N PRO A 202 9.90 -3.04 19.16
CA PRO A 202 10.55 -4.32 19.40
C PRO A 202 9.83 -5.51 18.74
N ASP A 203 8.50 -5.52 18.74
CA ASP A 203 7.73 -6.65 18.20
C ASP A 203 7.80 -6.71 16.67
N ASN A 204 7.79 -5.55 16.00
CA ASN A 204 8.03 -5.49 14.56
C ASN A 204 9.46 -5.94 14.20
N LEU A 205 10.47 -5.54 14.98
CA LEU A 205 11.84 -6.01 14.80
C LEU A 205 11.96 -7.52 15.01
N LEU A 206 11.21 -8.07 15.96
CA LEU A 206 11.16 -9.51 16.21
C LEU A 206 10.62 -10.26 15.00
N MET A 207 9.52 -9.80 14.37
CA MET A 207 8.99 -10.40 13.15
C MET A 207 10.02 -10.41 12.01
N ILE A 208 10.67 -9.26 11.75
CA ILE A 208 11.70 -9.15 10.71
C ILE A 208 12.87 -10.09 11.00
N ARG A 209 13.35 -10.11 12.25
CA ARG A 209 14.46 -10.97 12.67
C ARG A 209 14.15 -12.44 12.48
N ILE A 210 12.97 -12.88 12.92
CA ILE A 210 12.55 -14.28 12.79
C ILE A 210 12.46 -14.69 11.31
N ALA A 211 11.87 -13.83 10.47
CA ALA A 211 11.78 -14.09 9.03
C ALA A 211 13.16 -14.25 8.39
N ARG A 212 14.08 -13.32 8.67
CA ARG A 212 15.47 -13.40 8.18
C ARG A 212 16.23 -14.62 8.71
N GLN A 213 16.00 -15.03 9.96
CA GLN A 213 16.55 -16.26 10.53
C GLN A 213 15.96 -17.55 9.93
N ALA A 214 14.80 -17.48 9.26
CA ALA A 214 14.27 -18.59 8.47
C ALA A 214 14.90 -18.67 7.06
N GLY A 215 15.63 -17.62 6.67
CA GLY A 215 16.27 -17.44 5.37
C GLY A 215 15.46 -16.56 4.41
N ALA A 216 14.26 -16.13 4.79
CA ALA A 216 13.42 -15.27 3.95
C ALA A 216 13.88 -13.81 4.02
N SER A 217 13.68 -13.05 2.93
CA SER A 217 13.77 -11.59 3.03
C SER A 217 12.57 -11.04 3.80
N ALA A 218 12.71 -9.85 4.38
CA ALA A 218 11.61 -9.22 5.11
C ALA A 218 11.75 -7.70 5.19
N LYS A 219 10.66 -7.02 4.86
CA LYS A 219 10.42 -5.59 5.14
C LYS A 219 8.97 -5.38 5.57
N PHE A 220 8.64 -4.19 6.05
CA PHE A 220 7.23 -3.84 6.29
C PHE A 220 6.42 -3.85 4.99
N ALA A 221 5.19 -4.36 5.09
CA ALA A 221 4.17 -4.26 4.05
C ALA A 221 3.49 -2.87 4.03
N GLY A 222 3.64 -2.08 5.11
CA GLY A 222 3.07 -0.74 5.26
C GLY A 222 3.76 0.03 6.40
N SER A 223 2.98 0.64 7.29
CA SER A 223 3.50 1.41 8.43
C SER A 223 4.05 0.55 9.58
N GLY A 224 3.54 -0.68 9.75
CA GLY A 224 3.91 -1.62 10.81
C GLY A 224 2.83 -2.72 10.95
N GLY A 225 3.08 -3.74 11.77
CA GLY A 225 2.13 -4.82 12.06
C GLY A 225 2.03 -5.93 11.00
N ALA A 226 2.52 -5.67 9.77
CA ALA A 226 2.68 -6.66 8.72
C ALA A 226 4.03 -6.53 8.00
N ILE A 227 4.56 -7.67 7.57
CA ILE A 227 5.78 -7.82 6.78
C ILE A 227 5.50 -8.51 5.45
N ILE A 228 6.36 -8.23 4.47
CA ILE A 228 6.38 -8.83 3.15
C ILE A 228 7.82 -9.21 2.80
N GLY A 229 7.97 -10.30 2.05
CA GLY A 229 9.26 -10.70 1.53
C GLY A 229 9.18 -11.90 0.62
N THR A 230 10.33 -12.48 0.30
CA THR A 230 10.48 -13.59 -0.63
C THR A 230 11.08 -14.82 0.06
N CYS A 231 10.57 -16.00 -0.33
CA CYS A 231 11.12 -17.32 -0.02
C CYS A 231 11.62 -17.96 -1.32
N VAL A 232 12.78 -18.60 -1.27
CA VAL A 232 13.38 -19.25 -2.47
C VAL A 232 12.80 -20.65 -2.73
N ASP A 233 12.27 -21.31 -1.70
CA ASP A 233 11.72 -22.66 -1.81
C ASP A 233 10.64 -22.93 -0.75
N GLU A 234 9.98 -24.10 -0.87
CA GLU A 234 8.94 -24.54 0.05
C GLU A 234 9.49 -24.79 1.46
N ASN A 235 10.71 -25.32 1.59
CA ASN A 235 11.29 -25.62 2.89
C ASN A 235 11.52 -24.34 3.71
N MET A 236 11.95 -23.26 3.06
CA MET A 236 12.10 -21.93 3.65
C MET A 236 10.75 -21.37 4.07
N TYR A 237 9.72 -21.52 3.23
CA TYR A 237 8.37 -21.08 3.58
C TYR A 237 7.81 -21.84 4.79
N GLN A 238 7.99 -23.16 4.87
CA GLN A 238 7.54 -23.96 6.02
C GLN A 238 8.27 -23.56 7.30
N ARG A 239 9.60 -23.39 7.26
CA ARG A 239 10.37 -22.88 8.41
C ARG A 239 9.93 -21.49 8.84
N LEU A 240 9.64 -20.61 7.87
CA LEU A 240 9.15 -19.25 8.12
C LEU A 240 7.78 -19.29 8.82
N ALA A 241 6.84 -20.07 8.28
CA ALA A 241 5.50 -20.22 8.80
C ALA A 241 5.50 -20.82 10.22
N GLU A 242 6.34 -21.84 10.47
CA GLU A 242 6.51 -22.44 11.79
C GLU A 242 7.04 -21.42 12.81
N LYS A 243 8.15 -20.73 12.49
CA LYS A 243 8.79 -19.79 13.41
C LYS A 243 7.93 -18.55 13.70
N LEU A 244 7.25 -18.01 12.69
CA LEU A 244 6.33 -16.88 12.87
C LEU A 244 5.04 -17.32 13.57
N GLY A 245 4.52 -18.51 13.24
CA GLY A 245 3.36 -19.08 13.92
C GLY A 245 3.58 -19.27 15.41
N ALA A 246 4.81 -19.60 15.84
CA ALA A 246 5.17 -19.72 17.26
C ALA A 246 5.04 -18.40 18.06
N ILE A 247 4.90 -17.25 17.40
CA ILE A 247 4.65 -15.94 18.01
C ILE A 247 3.29 -15.36 17.61
N ASP A 248 2.34 -16.20 17.21
CA ASP A 248 0.97 -15.85 16.81
C ASP A 248 0.88 -14.92 15.58
N VAL A 249 1.88 -15.00 14.69
CA VAL A 249 1.88 -14.28 13.41
C VAL A 249 1.27 -15.18 12.33
N VAL A 250 0.29 -14.64 11.62
CA VAL A 250 -0.34 -15.32 10.48
C VAL A 250 0.54 -15.14 9.25
N VAL A 251 0.85 -16.23 8.53
CA VAL A 251 1.66 -16.23 7.30
C VAL A 251 0.84 -16.81 6.16
N PHE A 252 0.86 -16.16 5.00
CA PHE A 252 0.21 -16.67 3.80
C PHE A 252 0.94 -16.26 2.52
N ARG A 253 0.65 -16.96 1.43
CA ARG A 253 1.09 -16.59 0.08
C ARG A 253 0.00 -15.76 -0.59
N PRO A 254 0.27 -14.51 -0.97
CA PRO A 254 -0.71 -13.71 -1.67
C PRO A 254 -0.87 -14.17 -3.13
N GLU A 255 -2.10 -14.10 -3.63
CA GLU A 255 -2.38 -14.11 -5.05
C GLU A 255 -2.46 -12.66 -5.54
N VAL A 256 -1.64 -12.30 -6.53
CA VAL A 256 -1.68 -10.96 -7.12
C VAL A 256 -2.85 -10.91 -8.09
N ALA A 257 -3.84 -10.05 -7.79
CA ALA A 257 -4.98 -9.83 -8.67
C ALA A 257 -4.50 -9.30 -10.04
N GLY A 258 -5.12 -9.78 -11.13
CA GLY A 258 -4.90 -9.21 -12.45
C GLY A 258 -5.32 -7.74 -12.54
N ARG A 259 -4.98 -7.08 -13.65
CA ARG A 259 -5.32 -5.67 -13.89
C ARG A 259 -6.84 -5.49 -13.90
N TYR A 260 -7.33 -4.40 -13.32
CA TYR A 260 -8.76 -4.09 -13.36
C TYR A 260 -9.15 -3.68 -14.80
N PRO A 261 -9.98 -4.47 -15.51
CA PRO A 261 -10.12 -4.34 -16.96
C PRO A 261 -10.84 -3.07 -17.43
N ASP A 262 -11.66 -2.44 -16.57
CA ASP A 262 -12.68 -1.47 -17.01
C ASP A 262 -12.41 -0.01 -16.57
N LEU A 263 -11.22 0.33 -16.05
CA LEU A 263 -10.91 1.69 -15.55
C LEU A 263 -10.05 2.55 -16.50
N LEU A 264 -9.72 2.03 -17.68
CA LEU A 264 -8.74 2.66 -18.60
C LEU A 264 -9.26 2.83 -20.04
N THR A 265 -10.57 2.61 -20.26
CA THR A 265 -11.26 2.98 -21.50
C THR A 265 -12.02 4.28 -21.32
#